data_AF-S8CC43-F1
#
_entry.id   AF-S8CC43-F1
#
_cell.length_a   1.000
_cell.length_b   1.000
_cell.length_c   1.000
_cell.angle_alpha   90.00
_cell.angle_beta   90.00
_cell.angle_gamma   90.00
#
_symmetry.space_group_name_H-M   'P 1'
#
loop_
_entity.id
_entity.type
_entity.pdbx_description
1 polymer ?
#
loop_
_entity_poly.entity_id
_entity_poly.type
_entity_poly.pdbx_seq_one_letter_code
_entity_poly.pdbx_strand_id
1 'polypeptide(L)'
;AVSGISGSDGIIIVDHGSRRRESNLMLDDFVSMFREKTKYAIVEPAHMELAEPSIKNAFDSCVRRGAKCVVVSPFFLFPGRHWHKDIPSLTAEAAKEHPGVPYMITAPLGLHELLVDVVKDRIRYCLSHVAGEEGECSVCAGTGKCRLYD
;
A
#
# COMPACT_ATOMS: atom_id res chain seq x y z
N ALA A 1 -20.92 16.29 6.45
CA ALA A 1 -19.61 16.67 5.89
C ALA A 1 -18.57 15.76 6.53
N VAL A 2 -17.94 14.87 5.77
CA VAL A 2 -16.83 14.06 6.30
C VAL A 2 -15.63 15.01 6.34
N SER A 3 -15.39 15.57 7.53
CA SER A 3 -14.22 16.40 7.79
C SER A 3 -12.98 15.57 7.49
N GLY A 4 -12.12 16.09 6.61
CA GLY A 4 -10.90 15.42 6.18
C GLY A 4 -10.06 14.96 7.38
N ILE A 5 -9.53 13.74 7.25
CA ILE A 5 -8.53 13.11 8.11
C ILE A 5 -8.81 13.35 9.59
N SER A 6 -9.64 12.49 10.20
CA SER A 6 -9.65 12.42 11.64
C SER A 6 -8.38 11.68 12.06
N GLY A 7 -7.64 12.16 13.06
CA GLY A 7 -6.50 11.41 13.64
C GLY A 7 -6.91 10.06 14.25
N SER A 8 -8.20 9.74 14.22
CA SER A 8 -8.81 8.49 14.63
C SER A 8 -9.27 7.60 13.45
N ASP A 9 -8.88 7.89 12.21
CA ASP A 9 -9.15 7.00 11.08
C ASP A 9 -8.12 5.86 11.05
N GLY A 10 -8.58 4.64 10.82
CA GLY A 10 -7.74 3.47 10.56
C GLY A 10 -7.49 3.30 9.08
N ILE A 11 -6.23 3.22 8.66
CA ILE A 11 -5.84 3.04 7.26
C ILE A 11 -5.38 1.59 7.06
N ILE A 12 -5.98 0.91 6.10
CA ILE A 12 -5.54 -0.41 5.64
C ILE A 12 -4.91 -0.23 4.26
N ILE A 13 -3.62 -0.52 4.11
CA ILE A 13 -2.96 -0.54 2.81
C ILE A 13 -2.93 -1.99 2.34
N VAL A 14 -3.63 -2.29 1.24
CA VAL A 14 -3.85 -3.67 0.78
C VAL A 14 -3.20 -3.96 -0.55
N ASP A 15 -2.42 -5.04 -0.63
CA ASP A 15 -1.93 -5.60 -1.89
C ASP A 15 -2.53 -7.01 -2.16
N HIS A 16 -2.02 -7.74 -3.16
CA HIS A 16 -2.48 -9.10 -3.45
C HIS A 16 -1.99 -10.15 -2.43
N GLY A 17 -0.89 -9.86 -1.74
CA GLY A 17 -0.02 -10.83 -1.08
C GLY A 17 0.87 -11.55 -2.08
N SER A 18 1.88 -12.23 -1.54
CA SER A 18 2.81 -13.05 -2.28
C SER A 18 3.12 -14.33 -1.52
N ARG A 19 3.40 -15.41 -2.27
CA ARG A 19 3.97 -16.64 -1.69
C ARG A 19 5.41 -16.44 -1.19
N ARG A 20 6.10 -15.40 -1.66
CA ARG A 20 7.45 -15.03 -1.21
C ARG A 20 7.33 -14.09 -0.02
N ARG A 21 7.85 -14.51 1.13
CA ARG A 21 7.78 -13.73 2.37
C ARG A 21 8.42 -12.35 2.22
N GLU A 22 9.53 -12.27 1.51
CA GLU A 22 10.26 -11.02 1.27
C GLU A 22 9.41 -10.00 0.51
N SER A 23 8.52 -10.46 -0.39
CA SER A 23 7.59 -9.58 -1.09
C SER A 23 6.53 -8.98 -0.16
N ASN A 24 6.07 -9.74 0.83
CA ASN A 24 5.09 -9.25 1.82
C ASN A 24 5.73 -8.24 2.78
N LEU A 25 6.98 -8.48 3.20
CA LEU A 25 7.72 -7.55 4.08
C LEU A 25 7.91 -6.16 3.45
N MET A 26 7.99 -6.06 2.12
CA MET A 26 8.05 -4.75 1.45
C MET A 26 6.77 -3.91 1.68
N LEU A 27 5.61 -4.54 1.85
CA LEU A 27 4.39 -3.83 2.22
C LEU A 27 4.45 -3.32 3.66
N ASP A 28 5.01 -4.10 4.58
CA ASP A 28 5.23 -3.70 5.97
C ASP A 28 6.18 -2.49 6.07
N ASP A 29 7.25 -2.51 5.27
CA ASP A 29 8.20 -1.40 5.14
C ASP A 29 7.50 -0.15 4.59
N PHE A 30 6.66 -0.31 3.56
CA PHE A 30 5.89 0.79 2.99
C PHE A 30 4.86 1.36 3.98
N VAL A 31 4.16 0.52 4.74
CA VAL A 31 3.23 0.95 5.80
C VAL A 31 3.97 1.73 6.88
N SER A 32 5.16 1.27 7.27
CA SER A 32 6.01 1.97 8.24
C SER A 32 6.42 3.35 7.73
N MET A 33 6.89 3.41 6.48
CA MET A 33 7.24 4.67 5.80
C MET A 33 6.02 5.61 5.69
N PHE A 34 4.85 5.09 5.32
CA PHE A 34 3.62 5.87 5.20
C PHE A 34 3.23 6.46 6.55
N ARG A 35 3.30 5.68 7.62
CA ARG A 35 3.01 6.15 8.98
C ARG A 35 4.00 7.24 9.43
N GLU A 36 5.29 7.09 9.14
CA GLU A 36 6.32 8.09 9.48
C GLU A 36 6.17 9.41 8.70
N LYS A 37 5.73 9.32 7.43
CA LYS A 37 5.61 10.49 6.54
C LYS A 37 4.25 11.18 6.61
N THR A 38 3.28 10.60 7.30
CA THR A 38 1.91 11.14 7.40
C THR A 38 1.51 11.37 8.86
N LYS A 39 0.26 11.78 9.08
CA LYS A 39 -0.32 12.01 10.43
C LYS A 39 -1.26 10.89 10.87
N TYR A 40 -1.36 9.80 10.11
CA TYR A 40 -2.22 8.67 10.45
C TYR A 40 -1.59 7.81 11.54
N ALA A 41 -2.26 7.72 12.69
CA ALA A 41 -1.76 6.95 13.83
C ALA A 41 -2.01 5.44 13.69
N ILE A 42 -3.11 5.07 13.03
CA ILE A 42 -3.54 3.68 12.83
C ILE A 42 -3.38 3.36 11.35
N VAL A 43 -2.31 2.62 11.02
CA VAL A 43 -2.03 2.13 9.67
C VAL A 43 -1.68 0.65 9.80
N GLU A 44 -2.34 -0.20 9.02
CA GLU A 44 -2.19 -1.65 9.02
C GLU A 44 -1.94 -2.15 7.58
N PRO A 45 -1.01 -3.08 7.36
CA PRO A 45 -0.90 -3.80 6.10
C PRO A 45 -2.04 -4.82 5.98
N ALA A 46 -2.44 -5.15 4.76
CA ALA A 46 -3.28 -6.30 4.49
C ALA A 46 -2.90 -6.95 3.15
N HIS A 47 -3.14 -8.25 3.05
CA HIS A 47 -3.00 -9.01 1.83
C HIS A 47 -4.36 -9.62 1.46
N MET A 48 -4.69 -9.56 0.17
CA MET A 48 -6.02 -9.97 -0.30
C MET A 48 -6.22 -11.48 -0.31
N GLU A 49 -5.22 -12.27 -0.71
CA GLU A 49 -5.40 -13.72 -0.95
C GLU A 49 -4.20 -14.58 -0.55
N LEU A 50 -2.97 -14.11 -0.80
CA LEU A 50 -1.79 -15.00 -0.81
C LEU A 50 -0.95 -14.99 0.47
N ALA A 51 -1.30 -14.14 1.43
CA ALA A 51 -0.54 -13.97 2.66
C ALA A 51 -1.44 -13.42 3.78
N GLU A 52 -0.89 -13.40 5.00
CA GLU A 52 -1.48 -12.76 6.18
C GLU A 52 -0.63 -11.55 6.58
N PRO A 53 -1.21 -10.48 7.15
CA PRO A 53 -2.60 -10.39 7.62
C PRO A 53 -3.63 -10.16 6.51
N SER A 54 -4.81 -10.76 6.64
CA SER A 54 -5.95 -10.53 5.76
C SER A 54 -6.59 -9.16 5.98
N ILE A 55 -7.42 -8.70 5.03
CA ILE A 55 -8.23 -7.47 5.17
C ILE A 55 -9.05 -7.53 6.47
N LYS A 56 -9.59 -8.70 6.83
CA LYS A 56 -10.33 -8.88 8.06
C LYS A 56 -9.47 -8.62 9.29
N ASN A 57 -8.27 -9.22 9.36
CA ASN A 57 -7.38 -9.03 10.51
C ASN A 57 -6.94 -7.57 10.66
N ALA A 58 -6.64 -6.91 9.54
CA ALA A 58 -6.29 -5.49 9.54
C ALA A 58 -7.46 -4.60 10.00
N PHE A 59 -8.69 -4.91 9.57
CA PHE A 59 -9.90 -4.21 10.02
C PHE A 59 -10.13 -4.38 11.52
N ASP A 60 -10.08 -5.62 12.02
CA ASP A 60 -10.19 -5.93 13.44
C ASP A 60 -9.13 -5.17 14.26
N SER A 61 -7.90 -5.10 13.76
CA SER A 61 -6.82 -4.34 14.40
C SER A 61 -7.11 -2.84 14.44
N CYS A 62 -7.58 -2.26 13.33
CA CYS A 62 -7.95 -0.84 13.27
C CYS A 62 -9.03 -0.51 14.33
N VAL A 63 -10.10 -1.29 14.38
CA VAL A 63 -11.20 -1.06 15.33
C VAL A 63 -10.73 -1.20 16.77
N ARG A 64 -9.97 -2.25 17.08
CA ARG A 64 -9.38 -2.48 18.42
C ARG A 64 -8.47 -1.33 18.87
N ARG A 65 -7.80 -0.66 17.93
CA ARG A 65 -6.96 0.51 18.18
C ARG A 65 -7.75 1.83 18.28
N GLY A 66 -9.09 1.76 18.20
CA GLY A 66 -9.98 2.90 18.38
C GLY A 66 -10.32 3.65 17.09
N ALA A 67 -10.18 3.01 15.92
CA ALA A 67 -10.55 3.64 14.66
C ALA A 67 -12.05 3.98 14.63
N LYS A 68 -12.38 5.24 14.31
CA LYS A 68 -13.78 5.71 14.14
C LYS A 68 -14.30 5.54 12.72
N CYS A 69 -13.40 5.36 11.77
CA CYS A 69 -13.66 5.05 10.37
C CYS A 69 -12.50 4.20 9.85
N VAL A 70 -12.76 3.24 8.97
CA VAL A 70 -11.72 2.44 8.31
C VAL A 70 -11.63 2.79 6.84
N VAL A 71 -10.45 3.18 6.37
CA VAL A 71 -10.16 3.48 4.96
C VAL A 71 -9.29 2.37 4.40
N VAL A 72 -9.82 1.63 3.42
CA VAL A 72 -9.09 0.58 2.72
C VAL A 72 -8.53 1.15 1.42
N SER A 73 -7.21 1.18 1.31
CA SER A 73 -6.46 1.77 0.20
C SER A 73 -5.74 0.69 -0.60
N PRO A 74 -6.21 0.34 -1.81
CA PRO A 74 -5.54 -0.63 -2.67
C PRO A 74 -4.18 -0.11 -3.17
N PHE A 75 -3.11 -0.86 -2.91
CA PHE A 75 -1.76 -0.57 -3.38
C PHE A 75 -1.51 -1.19 -4.76
N PHE A 76 -2.36 -0.81 -5.73
CA PHE A 76 -2.33 -1.31 -7.11
C PHE A 76 -2.07 -0.20 -8.12
N LEU A 77 -1.29 -0.47 -9.16
CA LEU A 77 -1.01 0.51 -10.22
C LEU A 77 -2.20 0.76 -11.15
N PHE A 78 -3.06 -0.23 -11.36
CA PHE A 78 -4.17 -0.12 -12.30
C PHE A 78 -5.49 -0.62 -11.70
N PRO A 79 -6.64 -0.02 -12.07
CA PRO A 79 -7.94 -0.57 -11.72
C PRO A 79 -8.14 -1.92 -12.41
N GLY A 80 -8.84 -2.83 -11.72
CA GLY A 80 -9.09 -4.19 -12.20
C GLY A 80 -10.15 -4.89 -11.38
N ARG A 81 -10.40 -6.18 -11.66
CA ARG A 81 -11.43 -7.00 -10.97
C ARG A 81 -11.31 -6.89 -9.44
N HIS A 82 -10.09 -6.95 -8.92
CA HIS A 82 -9.81 -6.93 -7.49
C HIS A 82 -10.31 -5.66 -6.78
N TRP A 83 -10.11 -4.50 -7.40
CA TRP A 83 -10.63 -3.24 -6.89
C TRP A 83 -12.16 -3.15 -7.01
N HIS A 84 -12.73 -3.62 -8.12
CA HIS A 84 -14.16 -3.49 -8.38
C HIS A 84 -15.04 -4.47 -7.58
N LYS A 85 -14.51 -5.63 -7.18
CA LYS A 85 -15.30 -6.73 -6.63
C LYS A 85 -14.73 -7.29 -5.34
N ASP A 86 -13.47 -7.72 -5.38
CA ASP A 86 -12.92 -8.56 -4.32
C ASP A 86 -12.65 -7.76 -3.03
N ILE A 87 -11.95 -6.62 -3.12
CA ILE A 87 -11.72 -5.74 -1.95
C ILE A 87 -13.04 -5.24 -1.36
N PRO A 88 -14.02 -4.74 -2.15
CA PRO A 88 -15.34 -4.40 -1.62
C PRO A 88 -16.02 -5.55 -0.88
N SER A 89 -16.02 -6.76 -1.44
CA SER A 89 -16.65 -7.91 -0.81
C SER A 89 -15.96 -8.30 0.50
N LEU A 90 -14.63 -8.39 0.50
CA LEU A 90 -13.85 -8.76 1.69
C LEU A 90 -13.96 -7.72 2.80
N THR A 91 -13.94 -6.43 2.44
CA THR A 91 -14.10 -5.33 3.40
C THR A 91 -15.51 -5.34 4.00
N ALA A 92 -16.54 -5.55 3.17
CA ALA A 92 -17.91 -5.64 3.64
C ALA A 92 -18.12 -6.82 4.59
N GLU A 93 -17.50 -7.97 4.33
CA GLU A 93 -17.53 -9.12 5.24
C GLU A 93 -16.87 -8.81 6.58
N ALA A 94 -15.66 -8.23 6.57
CA ALA A 94 -14.96 -7.83 7.79
C ALA A 94 -15.77 -6.81 8.62
N ALA A 95 -16.43 -5.86 7.97
CA ALA A 95 -17.21 -4.83 8.63
C ALA A 95 -18.47 -5.35 9.35
N LYS A 96 -18.99 -6.54 8.99
CA LYS A 96 -20.17 -7.14 9.66
C LYS A 96 -19.90 -7.40 11.15
N GLU A 97 -18.65 -7.66 11.53
CA GLU A 97 -18.26 -7.91 12.92
C GLU A 97 -18.14 -6.62 13.76
N HIS A 98 -18.14 -5.46 13.11
CA HIS A 98 -17.97 -4.15 13.77
C HIS A 98 -19.12 -3.19 13.43
N PRO A 99 -20.38 -3.55 13.79
CA PRO A 99 -21.53 -2.71 13.49
C PRO A 99 -21.39 -1.34 14.17
N GLY A 100 -21.31 -0.28 13.37
CA GLY A 100 -21.15 1.10 13.85
C GLY A 100 -19.83 1.76 13.45
N VAL A 101 -18.88 1.01 12.88
CA VAL A 101 -17.66 1.58 12.30
C VAL A 101 -17.86 1.77 10.79
N PRO A 102 -18.04 3.01 10.28
CA PRO A 102 -18.12 3.25 8.85
C PRO A 102 -16.78 2.91 8.18
N TYR A 103 -16.85 2.56 6.89
CA TYR A 103 -15.66 2.32 6.09
C TYR A 103 -15.80 2.88 4.68
N MET A 104 -14.67 3.09 4.02
CA MET A 104 -14.61 3.42 2.60
C MET A 104 -13.43 2.73 1.92
N ILE A 105 -13.52 2.60 0.60
CA ILE A 105 -12.47 2.05 -0.23
C ILE A 105 -12.04 3.14 -1.20
N THR A 106 -10.75 3.44 -1.26
CA THR A 106 -10.23 4.48 -2.14
C THR A 106 -10.09 3.97 -3.58
N ALA A 107 -9.80 4.88 -4.51
CA ALA A 107 -9.20 4.47 -5.77
C ALA A 107 -7.84 3.78 -5.51
N PRO A 108 -7.41 2.84 -6.37
CA PRO A 108 -6.02 2.38 -6.38
C PRO A 108 -5.09 3.53 -6.79
N LEU A 109 -3.77 3.32 -6.77
CA LEU A 109 -2.80 4.34 -7.18
C LEU A 109 -3.10 4.87 -8.58
N GLY A 110 -3.43 3.98 -9.52
CA GLY A 110 -3.96 4.36 -10.84
C GLY A 110 -3.03 5.25 -11.66
N LEU A 111 -3.59 6.01 -12.59
CA LEU A 111 -2.86 7.02 -13.37
C LEU A 111 -2.79 8.34 -12.59
N HIS A 112 -1.96 8.37 -11.56
CA HIS A 112 -1.76 9.56 -10.72
C HIS A 112 -0.49 10.32 -11.14
N GLU A 113 -0.54 11.65 -11.21
CA GLU A 113 0.59 12.48 -11.67
C GLU A 113 1.88 12.24 -10.86
N LEU A 114 1.75 12.05 -9.54
CA LEU A 114 2.90 11.71 -8.67
C LEU A 114 3.63 10.42 -9.07
N LEU A 115 2.97 9.46 -9.74
CA LEU A 115 3.68 8.27 -10.25
C LEU A 115 4.60 8.61 -11.42
N VAL A 116 4.29 9.67 -12.19
CA VAL A 116 5.19 10.17 -13.24
C VAL A 116 6.51 10.60 -12.61
N ASP A 117 6.48 11.29 -11.48
CA ASP A 117 7.69 11.71 -10.77
C ASP A 117 8.48 10.53 -10.20
N VAL A 118 7.80 9.50 -9.67
CA VAL A 118 8.48 8.28 -9.21
C VAL A 118 9.19 7.58 -10.37
N VAL A 119 8.53 7.43 -11.51
CA VAL A 119 9.14 6.81 -12.70
C VAL A 119 10.31 7.65 -13.22
N LYS A 120 10.14 8.97 -13.31
CA LYS A 120 11.19 9.92 -13.72
C LYS A 120 12.41 9.82 -12.81
N ASP A 121 12.21 9.77 -11.49
CA ASP A 121 13.31 9.65 -10.53
C ASP A 121 14.05 8.32 -10.68
N ARG A 122 13.32 7.19 -10.85
CA ARG A 122 13.94 5.88 -11.09
C ARG A 122 14.79 5.86 -12.37
N ILE A 123 14.28 6.42 -13.47
CA ILE A 123 15.02 6.51 -14.73
C ILE A 123 16.28 7.36 -14.54
N ARG A 124 16.14 8.57 -13.98
CA ARG A 124 17.25 9.48 -13.73
C ARG A 124 18.34 8.80 -12.91
N TYR A 125 17.97 8.17 -11.79
CA TYR A 125 18.92 7.50 -10.91
C TYR A 125 19.67 6.38 -11.63
N CYS A 126 18.97 5.51 -12.36
CA CYS A 126 19.59 4.41 -13.10
C CYS A 126 20.53 4.91 -14.21
N LEU A 127 20.17 6.00 -14.91
CA LEU A 127 21.05 6.60 -15.92
C LEU A 127 22.31 7.19 -15.29
N SER A 128 22.20 7.93 -14.18
CA SER A 128 23.36 8.44 -13.45
C SER A 128 24.25 7.31 -12.90
N HIS A 129 23.66 6.20 -12.45
CA HIS A 129 24.44 5.03 -12.03
C HIS A 129 25.26 4.44 -13.19
N VAL A 130 24.63 4.24 -14.34
CA VAL A 130 25.30 3.73 -15.55
C VAL A 130 26.39 4.70 -16.05
N ALA A 131 26.21 6.00 -15.87
CA ALA A 131 27.21 7.03 -16.18
C ALA A 131 28.38 7.07 -15.18
N GLY A 132 28.32 6.32 -14.07
CA GLY A 132 29.34 6.31 -13.02
C GLY A 132 29.25 7.48 -12.04
N GLU A 133 28.13 8.19 -12.02
CA GLU A 133 27.92 9.38 -11.18
C GLU A 133 27.28 9.04 -9.83
N GLU A 134 26.59 7.90 -9.74
CA GLU A 134 25.85 7.44 -8.57
C GLU A 134 26.12 5.96 -8.28
N GLY A 135 25.99 5.55 -7.01
CA GLY A 135 26.01 4.14 -6.62
C GLY A 135 24.74 3.39 -7.07
N GLU A 136 24.64 2.08 -6.78
CA GLU A 136 23.40 1.34 -7.08
C GLU A 136 22.23 1.87 -6.23
N CYS A 137 21.03 1.99 -6.83
CA CYS A 137 19.84 2.32 -6.06
C CYS A 137 19.40 1.14 -5.17
N SER A 138 18.62 1.42 -4.12
CA SER A 138 18.15 0.39 -3.16
C SER A 138 17.41 -0.79 -3.77
N VAL A 139 16.84 -0.65 -4.97
CA VAL A 139 16.12 -1.72 -5.68
C VAL A 139 17.05 -2.55 -6.57
N CYS A 140 18.07 -1.92 -7.15
CA CYS A 140 18.99 -2.58 -8.06
C CYS A 140 20.23 -3.16 -7.35
N ALA A 141 20.51 -2.72 -6.13
CA ALA A 141 21.69 -3.08 -5.37
C ALA A 141 21.93 -4.60 -5.35
N GLY A 142 23.12 -5.02 -5.78
CA GLY A 142 23.54 -6.43 -5.83
C GLY A 142 22.84 -7.29 -6.88
N THR A 143 21.95 -6.72 -7.70
CA THR A 143 21.24 -7.48 -8.75
C THR A 143 21.97 -7.49 -10.08
N GLY A 144 22.87 -6.53 -10.31
CA GLY A 144 23.53 -6.32 -11.60
C GLY A 144 22.58 -5.95 -12.75
N LYS A 145 21.33 -5.57 -12.44
CA LYS A 145 20.29 -5.25 -13.44
C LYS A 145 20.29 -3.79 -13.90
N CYS A 146 20.94 -2.89 -13.16
CA CYS A 146 21.03 -1.48 -13.53
C CYS A 146 22.17 -1.28 -14.54
N ARG A 147 21.94 -1.71 -15.79
CA ARG A 147 22.93 -1.67 -16.86
C ARG A 147 22.29 -1.42 -18.22
N LEU A 148 23.11 -1.02 -19.19
CA LEU A 148 22.73 -1.07 -20.60
C LEU A 148 22.85 -2.50 -21.11
N TYR A 149 21.95 -2.85 -22.03
CA TYR A 149 21.95 -4.12 -22.75
C TYR A 149 22.10 -3.77 -24.24
N ASP A 150 23.05 -4.42 -24.91
CA ASP A 150 23.25 -4.33 -26.37
C ASP A 150 22.47 -5.42 -27.11
#